data_AF-A0AAN9K5T8-F1
#
_entry.id   AF-A0AAN9K5T8-F1
#
_cell.length_a   1.000
_cell.length_b   1.000
_cell.length_c   1.000
_cell.angle_alpha   90.00
_cell.angle_beta   90.00
_cell.angle_gamma   90.00
#
_symmetry.space_group_name_H-M   'P 1'
#
loop_
_entity.id
_entity.type
_entity.pdbx_description
1 polymer ?
#
loop_
_entity_poly.entity_id
_entity_poly.type
_entity_poly.pdbx_seq_one_letter_code
_entity_poly.pdbx_strand_id
1 'polypeptide(L)'
;MRVGRVAAVPFHLRSDSSSLSLSLSLSLSLSLSLSPLTLSFHAFCISTTTRKLQVYEGACSRKDYDWDTDDELEVFGMPSSAPTCSSQESSEHSVVESSVTCSTTSKNTRLVHLFVGMGFSRETVIQAIDENGEDNEEDILETLLILNAESRFTLDKDETLSILVNMEYSFEEALEAMDKCGPEAQICELADFICAAQLEKEIDSLLQDPPNNQRDVSVYTHKKVRFAIPSNISKRPKLYEPTRYQHYLHTSKMTGFSVPNDPCPVIARKLQSKVTGQPYFYFENVAIAPKGVWKKISLFLYEIDPEFVDSKFFCAATRKRGYIHNLPIHNRSPLLPIPPLTVQEALPSTKKWWPSWDRRTQLNCLLSAVASGTVTNKIRKVLEEYGVEPPPNVQQNILQQCRKWNLVWIGKNRLAPLEPDEYETLLGFPRDHTRGGGISQTERYRALGNAFQVDTVAYHLSVLKSLFPNGINVLSLFSGIGGAEIALHRLGILLKNVVSVEIAEMNRNIIRSWWEQTNQRGNLVEVEDVRQVSSKQLRQWINNFGGFDLIIGGSPCNNLSGSNRVSRHGLEGEQSSLFYEYFRIVRLAMDLQRN
;
A
#
# COMPACT_ATOMS: atom_id res chain seq x y z
N MET A 1 32.46 -10.02 -67.61
CA MET A 1 31.32 -9.34 -68.27
C MET A 1 30.45 -8.72 -67.17
N ARG A 2 29.86 -7.53 -67.27
CA ARG A 2 29.99 -6.39 -68.21
C ARG A 2 29.75 -5.10 -67.38
N VAL A 3 30.58 -4.07 -67.59
CA VAL A 3 30.38 -2.60 -67.45
C VAL A 3 29.39 -2.05 -66.38
N GLY A 4 29.75 -1.11 -65.49
CA GLY A 4 31.05 -0.46 -65.23
C GLY A 4 30.97 1.02 -64.76
N ARG A 5 32.14 1.68 -64.64
CA ARG A 5 32.41 3.12 -64.32
C ARG A 5 32.12 3.53 -62.85
N VAL A 6 33.02 4.08 -62.02
CA VAL A 6 34.40 4.63 -62.11
C VAL A 6 34.55 6.08 -62.65
N ALA A 7 35.24 6.93 -61.86
CA ALA A 7 35.85 8.25 -62.15
C ALA A 7 34.92 9.49 -62.35
N ALA A 8 35.32 10.75 -62.08
CA ALA A 8 36.40 11.33 -61.21
C ALA A 8 36.31 12.89 -61.08
N VAL A 9 36.71 13.44 -59.90
CA VAL A 9 37.80 14.45 -59.63
C VAL A 9 38.17 15.49 -60.74
N PRO A 10 38.49 16.80 -60.47
CA PRO A 10 38.03 17.80 -59.47
C PRO A 10 38.01 19.28 -60.02
N PHE A 11 38.32 20.29 -59.16
CA PHE A 11 38.81 21.67 -59.48
C PHE A 11 37.79 22.68 -60.09
N HIS A 12 38.01 24.03 -60.09
CA HIS A 12 39.20 24.87 -59.81
C HIS A 12 38.82 26.31 -59.33
N LEU A 13 39.73 26.99 -58.59
CA LEU A 13 40.13 28.44 -58.63
C LEU A 13 39.10 29.60 -58.76
N ARG A 14 39.30 30.83 -58.24
CA ARG A 14 40.21 31.44 -57.21
C ARG A 14 39.79 32.91 -56.98
N SER A 15 40.53 33.61 -56.10
CA SER A 15 40.88 35.05 -56.15
C SER A 15 39.89 36.09 -55.62
N ASP A 16 40.31 37.16 -54.94
CA ASP A 16 41.55 37.37 -54.14
C ASP A 16 41.43 38.65 -53.25
N SER A 17 42.46 38.90 -52.43
CA SER A 17 42.81 40.19 -51.78
C SER A 17 42.00 40.69 -50.57
N SER A 18 42.54 41.56 -49.70
CA SER A 18 43.73 41.41 -48.82
C SER A 18 43.90 42.64 -47.88
N SER A 19 44.84 42.55 -46.92
CA SER A 19 45.46 43.65 -46.13
C SER A 19 44.65 44.31 -44.98
N LEU A 20 45.27 45.01 -44.01
CA LEU A 20 46.36 44.63 -43.06
C LEU A 20 46.68 45.80 -42.09
N SER A 21 46.52 45.63 -40.76
CA SER A 21 47.27 46.31 -39.66
C SER A 21 46.61 45.95 -38.31
N LEU A 22 47.26 45.35 -37.29
CA LEU A 22 48.47 45.70 -36.52
C LEU A 22 48.28 46.81 -35.45
N SER A 23 47.99 46.33 -34.22
CA SER A 23 48.55 46.75 -32.91
C SER A 23 48.72 48.24 -32.55
N LEU A 24 48.21 48.60 -31.36
CA LEU A 24 49.04 49.11 -30.25
C LEU A 24 48.33 48.97 -28.89
N SER A 25 49.08 49.16 -27.80
CA SER A 25 48.73 48.84 -26.41
C SER A 25 48.62 50.09 -25.52
N LEU A 26 47.93 49.97 -24.38
CA LEU A 26 48.05 50.70 -23.09
C LEU A 26 46.79 50.36 -22.24
N SER A 27 46.74 50.46 -20.90
CA SER A 27 47.54 49.83 -19.82
C SER A 27 47.03 50.36 -18.46
N LEU A 28 47.03 49.54 -17.40
CA LEU A 28 46.82 49.94 -15.98
C LEU A 28 45.43 50.56 -15.63
N SER A 29 45.04 50.76 -14.36
CA SER A 29 45.02 49.89 -13.15
C SER A 29 44.30 50.63 -11.97
N LEU A 30 44.28 50.02 -10.77
CA LEU A 30 43.60 50.41 -9.51
C LEU A 30 42.06 50.27 -9.53
N SER A 31 41.35 49.66 -8.55
CA SER A 31 41.57 49.20 -7.15
C SER A 31 41.22 50.20 -6.01
N LEU A 32 41.07 49.65 -4.79
CA LEU A 32 40.42 50.18 -3.56
C LEU A 32 38.89 49.98 -3.54
N SER A 33 38.25 49.11 -2.73
CA SER A 33 38.49 48.47 -1.41
C SER A 33 38.23 49.35 -0.18
N LEU A 34 37.16 49.05 0.59
CA LEU A 34 37.18 48.69 2.03
C LEU A 34 35.76 48.60 2.65
N SER A 35 35.67 47.81 3.71
CA SER A 35 34.53 47.63 4.64
C SER A 35 35.12 47.38 6.05
N PRO A 36 34.36 47.16 7.15
CA PRO A 36 32.95 47.45 7.47
C PRO A 36 32.88 48.38 8.73
N LEU A 37 31.91 48.15 9.66
CA LEU A 37 31.63 48.77 11.00
C LEU A 37 30.37 49.67 11.05
N THR A 38 29.54 49.78 12.13
CA THR A 38 28.99 48.81 13.12
C THR A 38 27.81 49.43 13.92
N LEU A 39 26.98 48.58 14.58
CA LEU A 39 26.12 48.83 15.78
C LEU A 39 25.11 50.02 15.82
N SER A 40 23.84 49.75 16.17
CA SER A 40 23.23 50.07 17.50
C SER A 40 21.70 50.35 17.54
N PHE A 41 21.04 49.66 18.47
CA PHE A 41 19.67 49.75 19.02
C PHE A 41 18.92 51.10 19.09
N HIS A 42 17.65 51.09 18.63
CA HIS A 42 16.38 51.34 19.38
C HIS A 42 15.18 51.13 18.40
N ALA A 43 13.90 50.87 18.72
CA ALA A 43 13.11 50.35 19.85
C ALA A 43 11.76 51.13 19.96
N PHE A 44 10.66 50.42 20.22
CA PHE A 44 9.32 50.89 20.68
C PHE A 44 8.27 51.53 19.71
N CYS A 45 7.31 50.68 19.33
CA CYS A 45 5.86 50.77 19.63
C CYS A 45 4.83 51.68 18.89
N ILE A 46 3.88 50.99 18.24
CA ILE A 46 2.40 51.01 18.41
C ILE A 46 1.62 52.34 18.24
N SER A 47 0.79 52.38 17.18
CA SER A 47 -0.64 52.73 17.25
C SER A 47 -1.36 52.09 16.05
N THR A 48 -2.19 51.05 16.20
CA THR A 48 -3.62 51.06 16.55
C THR A 48 -4.52 51.98 15.72
N THR A 49 -5.29 51.41 14.79
CA THR A 49 -6.58 51.98 14.35
C THR A 49 -7.56 50.84 14.13
N THR A 50 -8.68 50.87 14.85
CA THR A 50 -9.71 49.84 14.79
C THR A 50 -10.77 50.17 13.74
N ARG A 51 -11.28 49.15 13.06
CA ARG A 51 -12.64 49.17 12.48
C ARG A 51 -13.42 47.97 13.00
N LYS A 52 -14.69 48.21 13.28
CA LYS A 52 -15.54 47.31 14.08
C LYS A 52 -15.98 46.09 13.26
N LEU A 53 -16.21 44.98 13.95
CA LEU A 53 -17.07 43.91 13.45
C LEU A 53 -18.48 44.47 13.21
N GLN A 54 -19.17 43.90 12.22
CA GLN A 54 -20.63 43.83 12.25
C GLN A 54 -20.99 42.35 12.14
N VAL A 55 -21.68 41.83 13.15
CA VAL A 55 -22.03 40.42 13.25
C VAL A 55 -23.23 40.13 12.35
N TYR A 56 -23.18 39.00 11.63
CA TYR A 56 -24.35 38.37 11.03
C TYR A 56 -24.39 36.91 11.49
N GLU A 57 -25.33 36.59 12.38
CA GLU A 57 -25.57 35.22 12.82
C GLU A 57 -26.35 34.47 11.74
N GLY A 58 -25.63 33.67 10.94
CA GLY A 58 -26.22 32.75 9.97
C GLY A 58 -26.22 31.32 10.50
N ALA A 59 -27.21 30.98 11.33
CA ALA A 59 -27.34 29.63 11.88
C ALA A 59 -27.66 28.62 10.76
N CYS A 60 -26.67 27.80 10.39
CA CYS A 60 -26.85 26.70 9.45
C CYS A 60 -26.27 25.40 10.04
N SER A 61 -27.15 24.52 10.50
CA SER A 61 -26.75 23.19 10.96
C SER A 61 -26.31 22.35 9.76
N ARG A 62 -25.00 22.18 9.58
CA ARG A 62 -24.46 21.05 8.83
C ARG A 62 -24.14 19.93 9.80
N LYS A 63 -24.91 18.85 9.68
CA LYS A 63 -24.44 17.52 10.08
C LYS A 63 -23.42 17.11 9.04
N ASP A 64 -22.14 17.17 9.37
CA ASP A 64 -21.11 16.52 8.57
C ASP A 64 -21.27 15.01 8.75
N TYR A 65 -21.96 14.38 7.78
CA TYR A 65 -22.10 12.94 7.70
C TYR A 65 -20.79 12.35 7.17
N ASP A 66 -19.90 12.02 8.10
CA ASP A 66 -18.62 11.38 7.85
C ASP A 66 -18.83 9.91 7.45
N TRP A 67 -18.81 9.62 6.16
CA TRP A 67 -18.98 8.28 5.58
C TRP A 67 -17.61 7.62 5.27
N ASP A 68 -16.73 7.55 6.27
CA ASP A 68 -15.42 6.86 6.20
C ASP A 68 -15.48 5.46 6.85
N THR A 69 -16.68 4.83 6.84
CA THR A 69 -16.91 3.44 7.27
C THR A 69 -17.21 2.50 6.10
N ASP A 70 -16.79 1.24 6.31
CA ASP A 70 -17.23 0.00 5.67
C ASP A 70 -16.49 -0.53 4.43
N ASP A 71 -15.76 -1.62 4.71
CA ASP A 71 -15.70 -2.88 3.95
C ASP A 71 -14.90 -3.03 2.64
N GLU A 72 -13.67 -3.55 2.79
CA GLU A 72 -13.09 -4.51 1.85
C GLU A 72 -13.62 -5.94 2.11
N LEU A 73 -14.95 -6.13 2.11
CA LEU A 73 -15.57 -7.46 2.11
C LEU A 73 -15.82 -7.95 0.67
N GLU A 74 -15.36 -9.19 0.41
CA GLU A 74 -15.81 -10.24 -0.54
C GLU A 74 -16.62 -9.83 -1.82
N VAL A 75 -16.53 -10.49 -2.99
CA VAL A 75 -16.54 -11.93 -3.28
C VAL A 75 -15.79 -12.22 -4.60
N PHE A 76 -15.44 -13.49 -4.82
CA PHE A 76 -14.77 -14.05 -6.00
C PHE A 76 -15.61 -14.04 -7.31
N GLY A 77 -14.93 -14.21 -8.46
CA GLY A 77 -15.57 -14.61 -9.71
C GLY A 77 -15.40 -16.11 -9.96
N MET A 78 -16.47 -16.78 -10.40
CA MET A 78 -16.45 -18.21 -10.76
C MET A 78 -15.67 -18.46 -12.08
N PRO A 79 -15.08 -19.66 -12.27
CA PRO A 79 -14.43 -20.02 -13.53
C PRO A 79 -15.44 -20.25 -14.66
N SER A 80 -15.00 -19.99 -15.89
CA SER A 80 -15.81 -20.17 -17.11
C SER A 80 -15.70 -21.60 -17.64
N SER A 81 -16.79 -22.36 -17.63
CA SER A 81 -16.96 -23.58 -18.41
C SER A 81 -18.24 -23.49 -19.27
N ALA A 82 -18.11 -23.81 -20.56
CA ALA A 82 -19.22 -23.81 -21.51
C ALA A 82 -19.17 -25.11 -22.32
N PRO A 83 -20.18 -25.98 -22.25
CA PRO A 83 -20.33 -27.12 -23.15
C PRO A 83 -21.08 -26.71 -24.42
N THR A 84 -20.64 -27.24 -25.57
CA THR A 84 -21.26 -27.00 -26.88
C THR A 84 -22.63 -27.68 -26.98
N CYS A 85 -23.61 -27.02 -27.59
CA CYS A 85 -24.90 -27.64 -27.91
C CYS A 85 -24.78 -28.58 -29.13
N SER A 86 -25.34 -29.79 -29.02
CA SER A 86 -25.58 -30.71 -30.14
C SER A 86 -26.96 -31.33 -30.00
N SER A 87 -27.82 -31.12 -30.99
CA SER A 87 -29.23 -31.54 -31.01
C SER A 87 -29.45 -32.91 -31.66
N GLN A 88 -30.32 -33.76 -31.08
CA GLN A 88 -31.02 -34.83 -31.82
C GLN A 88 -32.32 -35.27 -31.11
N GLU A 89 -33.17 -36.04 -31.81
CA GLU A 89 -34.62 -36.19 -31.57
C GLU A 89 -35.04 -37.62 -31.18
N SER A 90 -36.13 -37.77 -30.40
CA SER A 90 -37.11 -38.91 -30.34
C SER A 90 -38.14 -38.61 -29.22
N SER A 91 -39.48 -38.65 -29.37
CA SER A 91 -40.44 -39.76 -29.62
C SER A 91 -40.38 -40.89 -28.55
N GLU A 92 -41.45 -41.37 -27.88
CA GLU A 92 -42.92 -41.12 -27.91
C GLU A 92 -43.55 -41.72 -26.59
N HIS A 93 -44.85 -41.84 -26.25
CA HIS A 93 -46.17 -41.84 -26.93
C HIS A 93 -47.31 -41.45 -25.94
N SER A 94 -48.58 -41.33 -26.39
CA SER A 94 -49.83 -41.16 -25.58
C SER A 94 -50.43 -42.51 -25.07
N VAL A 95 -51.42 -42.61 -24.15
CA VAL A 95 -52.51 -41.70 -23.66
C VAL A 95 -52.63 -41.77 -22.09
N VAL A 96 -53.71 -41.57 -21.30
CA VAL A 96 -55.21 -41.60 -21.38
C VAL A 96 -55.83 -40.61 -20.35
N GLU A 97 -57.11 -40.21 -20.47
CA GLU A 97 -57.85 -39.35 -19.51
C GLU A 97 -58.56 -40.09 -18.36
N SER A 98 -58.81 -39.37 -17.24
CA SER A 98 -59.93 -39.62 -16.29
C SER A 98 -60.19 -38.39 -15.41
N SER A 99 -61.39 -37.82 -15.50
CA SER A 99 -61.81 -36.67 -14.68
C SER A 99 -62.83 -37.05 -13.60
N VAL A 100 -62.63 -36.62 -12.36
CA VAL A 100 -63.67 -36.05 -11.46
C VAL A 100 -63.01 -35.41 -10.23
N THR A 101 -63.64 -34.35 -9.72
CA THR A 101 -63.20 -33.41 -8.67
C THR A 101 -62.80 -34.01 -7.32
N CYS A 102 -61.75 -33.46 -6.70
CA CYS A 102 -61.92 -32.63 -5.48
C CYS A 102 -60.77 -31.61 -5.33
N SER A 103 -60.99 -30.50 -4.61
CA SER A 103 -60.29 -29.23 -4.84
C SER A 103 -59.04 -28.94 -3.99
N THR A 104 -58.57 -29.87 -3.15
CA THR A 104 -57.48 -29.61 -2.18
C THR A 104 -56.07 -29.64 -2.79
N THR A 105 -55.69 -30.72 -3.47
CA THR A 105 -54.30 -30.92 -4.00
C THR A 105 -53.81 -29.84 -4.98
N SER A 106 -54.73 -29.03 -5.54
CA SER A 106 -54.41 -27.90 -6.42
C SER A 106 -54.02 -26.60 -5.67
N LYS A 107 -54.37 -26.45 -4.38
CA LYS A 107 -53.92 -25.32 -3.55
C LYS A 107 -52.49 -25.53 -3.09
N ASN A 108 -52.25 -26.66 -2.43
CA ASN A 108 -50.96 -27.06 -1.86
C ASN A 108 -49.80 -26.89 -2.87
N THR A 109 -49.95 -27.46 -4.08
CA THR A 109 -48.96 -27.36 -5.16
C THR A 109 -48.70 -25.91 -5.63
N ARG A 110 -49.70 -25.02 -5.56
CA ARG A 110 -49.56 -23.60 -5.92
C ARG A 110 -48.86 -22.79 -4.82
N LEU A 111 -49.19 -23.02 -3.55
CA LEU A 111 -48.51 -22.36 -2.41
C LEU A 111 -47.05 -22.78 -2.33
N VAL A 112 -46.77 -24.09 -2.47
CA VAL A 112 -45.39 -24.60 -2.51
C VAL A 112 -44.60 -23.96 -3.65
N HIS A 113 -45.17 -23.85 -4.85
CA HIS A 113 -44.47 -23.20 -5.98
C HIS A 113 -44.30 -21.68 -5.77
N LEU A 114 -45.22 -21.01 -5.06
CA LEU A 114 -45.12 -19.57 -4.77
C LEU A 114 -43.92 -19.29 -3.84
N PHE A 115 -43.87 -19.92 -2.67
CA PHE A 115 -42.81 -19.65 -1.68
C PHE A 115 -41.45 -20.22 -2.10
N VAL A 116 -41.39 -21.36 -2.80
CA VAL A 116 -40.13 -21.82 -3.43
C VAL A 116 -39.68 -20.84 -4.52
N GLY A 117 -40.61 -20.24 -5.27
CA GLY A 117 -40.33 -19.16 -6.22
C GLY A 117 -39.83 -17.86 -5.56
N MET A 118 -40.12 -17.66 -4.28
CA MET A 118 -39.59 -16.57 -3.45
C MET A 118 -38.25 -16.91 -2.77
N GLY A 119 -37.74 -18.14 -2.93
CA GLY A 119 -36.42 -18.58 -2.47
C GLY A 119 -36.39 -19.35 -1.14
N PHE A 120 -37.54 -19.80 -0.63
CA PHE A 120 -37.59 -20.73 0.52
C PHE A 120 -37.34 -22.19 0.08
N SER A 121 -36.83 -23.04 0.97
CA SER A 121 -36.62 -24.46 0.65
C SER A 121 -37.95 -25.21 0.57
N ARG A 122 -38.04 -26.23 -0.29
CA ARG A 122 -39.31 -26.94 -0.50
C ARG A 122 -39.78 -27.68 0.76
N GLU A 123 -38.82 -28.04 1.59
CA GLU A 123 -38.96 -28.79 2.84
C GLU A 123 -39.55 -27.89 3.95
N THR A 124 -39.01 -26.68 4.13
CA THR A 124 -39.55 -25.71 5.11
C THR A 124 -40.92 -25.18 4.71
N VAL A 125 -41.19 -25.04 3.41
CA VAL A 125 -42.52 -24.63 2.89
C VAL A 125 -43.57 -25.71 3.13
N ILE A 126 -43.23 -26.99 3.04
CA ILE A 126 -44.16 -28.08 3.38
C ILE A 126 -44.44 -28.08 4.89
N GLN A 127 -43.40 -27.98 5.74
CA GLN A 127 -43.56 -27.93 7.18
C GLN A 127 -44.47 -26.76 7.63
N ALA A 128 -44.22 -25.54 7.12
CA ALA A 128 -45.02 -24.36 7.48
C ALA A 128 -46.49 -24.45 7.00
N ILE A 129 -46.78 -25.23 5.95
CA ILE A 129 -48.15 -25.53 5.49
C ILE A 129 -48.81 -26.61 6.36
N ASP A 130 -48.08 -27.64 6.76
CA ASP A 130 -48.58 -28.70 7.66
C ASP A 130 -48.85 -28.17 9.08
N GLU A 131 -48.11 -27.16 9.54
CA GLU A 131 -48.28 -26.53 10.86
C GLU A 131 -49.44 -25.52 10.92
N ASN A 132 -49.66 -24.71 9.87
CA ASN A 132 -50.68 -23.63 9.87
C ASN A 132 -51.95 -23.93 9.05
N GLY A 133 -51.89 -24.85 8.09
CA GLY A 133 -53.00 -25.18 7.18
C GLY A 133 -53.13 -24.27 5.94
N GLU A 134 -53.76 -24.78 4.88
CA GLU A 134 -53.78 -24.18 3.52
C GLU A 134 -54.63 -22.90 3.32
N ASP A 135 -55.10 -22.27 4.40
CA ASP A 135 -56.09 -21.18 4.35
C ASP A 135 -55.59 -19.81 4.87
N ASN A 136 -54.38 -19.71 5.45
CA ASN A 136 -53.79 -18.40 5.80
C ASN A 136 -52.35 -18.22 5.26
N GLU A 137 -52.20 -17.45 4.19
CA GLU A 137 -50.92 -17.18 3.53
C GLU A 137 -49.97 -16.29 4.37
N GLU A 138 -50.49 -15.48 5.31
CA GLU A 138 -49.66 -14.64 6.20
C GLU A 138 -49.01 -15.45 7.31
N ASP A 139 -49.75 -16.34 8.00
CA ASP A 139 -49.19 -17.21 9.06
C ASP A 139 -48.13 -18.16 8.49
N ILE A 140 -48.37 -18.75 7.31
CA ILE A 140 -47.38 -19.58 6.60
C ILE A 140 -46.10 -18.78 6.32
N LEU A 141 -46.23 -17.50 5.92
CA LEU A 141 -45.08 -16.64 5.66
C LEU A 141 -44.35 -16.24 6.96
N GLU A 142 -45.06 -15.99 8.07
CA GLU A 142 -44.44 -15.71 9.36
C GLU A 142 -43.69 -16.94 9.90
N THR A 143 -44.29 -18.14 9.89
CA THR A 143 -43.59 -19.39 10.23
C THR A 143 -42.41 -19.65 9.30
N LEU A 144 -42.54 -19.38 7.98
CA LEU A 144 -41.41 -19.49 7.05
C LEU A 144 -40.29 -18.50 7.36
N LEU A 145 -40.60 -17.29 7.79
CA LEU A 145 -39.59 -16.30 8.20
C LEU A 145 -38.93 -16.68 9.54
N ILE A 146 -39.66 -17.30 10.47
CA ILE A 146 -39.14 -17.86 11.72
C ILE A 146 -38.20 -19.04 11.41
N LEU A 147 -38.64 -20.06 10.66
CA LEU A 147 -37.82 -21.21 10.28
C LEU A 147 -36.58 -20.80 9.46
N ASN A 148 -36.69 -19.78 8.61
CA ASN A 148 -35.58 -19.19 7.84
C ASN A 148 -34.71 -18.22 8.67
N ALA A 149 -35.11 -17.86 9.90
CA ALA A 149 -34.28 -17.14 10.86
C ALA A 149 -33.56 -18.11 11.81
N GLU A 150 -34.24 -19.14 12.29
CA GLU A 150 -33.69 -20.21 13.13
C GLU A 150 -32.61 -21.01 12.38
N SER A 151 -32.89 -21.40 11.13
CA SER A 151 -31.88 -22.03 10.24
C SER A 151 -30.75 -21.08 9.78
N ARG A 152 -30.75 -19.82 10.20
CA ARG A 152 -29.61 -18.89 10.06
C ARG A 152 -28.82 -18.68 11.36
N PHE A 153 -29.26 -19.26 12.48
CA PHE A 153 -28.65 -19.02 13.80
C PHE A 153 -28.41 -20.27 14.66
N THR A 154 -28.27 -21.46 14.06
CA THR A 154 -27.40 -22.52 14.60
C THR A 154 -26.66 -23.24 13.47
N LEU A 155 -25.32 -23.21 13.50
CA LEU A 155 -24.51 -24.23 12.83
C LEU A 155 -24.51 -25.49 13.71
N ASP A 156 -24.55 -26.67 13.11
CA ASP A 156 -24.45 -27.91 13.89
C ASP A 156 -23.07 -28.01 14.54
N LYS A 157 -22.99 -28.67 15.70
CA LYS A 157 -21.73 -28.86 16.43
C LYS A 157 -20.76 -29.71 15.63
N ASP A 158 -21.25 -30.76 14.97
CA ASP A 158 -20.43 -31.64 14.15
C ASP A 158 -19.96 -30.95 12.87
N GLU A 159 -20.76 -30.05 12.29
CA GLU A 159 -20.36 -29.21 11.15
C GLU A 159 -19.32 -28.15 11.57
N THR A 160 -19.52 -27.46 12.69
CA THR A 160 -18.58 -26.48 13.26
C THR A 160 -17.22 -27.14 13.55
N LEU A 161 -17.24 -28.31 14.18
CA LEU A 161 -16.06 -29.12 14.50
C LEU A 161 -15.35 -29.60 13.22
N SER A 162 -16.12 -30.05 12.22
CA SER A 162 -15.59 -30.41 10.90
C SER A 162 -14.92 -29.22 10.20
N ILE A 163 -15.51 -28.02 10.24
CA ILE A 163 -14.90 -26.82 9.64
C ILE A 163 -13.57 -26.47 10.34
N LEU A 164 -13.51 -26.51 11.67
CA LEU A 164 -12.27 -26.24 12.40
C LEU A 164 -11.16 -27.27 12.11
N VAL A 165 -11.49 -28.55 11.97
CA VAL A 165 -10.53 -29.60 11.57
C VAL A 165 -10.09 -29.43 10.10
N ASN A 166 -10.99 -29.00 9.21
CA ASN A 166 -10.65 -28.64 7.83
C ASN A 166 -9.82 -27.33 7.73
N MET A 167 -9.75 -26.53 8.80
CA MET A 167 -8.83 -25.39 8.95
C MET A 167 -7.47 -25.77 9.56
N GLU A 168 -7.13 -27.07 9.55
CA GLU A 168 -5.87 -27.65 10.06
C GLU A 168 -5.67 -27.57 11.59
N TYR A 169 -6.69 -27.17 12.36
CA TYR A 169 -6.65 -27.27 13.83
C TYR A 169 -6.84 -28.72 14.28
N SER A 170 -6.24 -29.10 15.42
CA SER A 170 -6.46 -30.43 15.98
C SER A 170 -7.87 -30.58 16.54
N PHE A 171 -8.43 -31.79 16.46
CA PHE A 171 -9.76 -32.12 16.99
C PHE A 171 -9.89 -31.76 18.49
N GLU A 172 -8.83 -31.98 19.27
CA GLU A 172 -8.78 -31.68 20.70
C GLU A 172 -8.84 -30.17 20.98
N GLU A 173 -8.15 -29.35 20.18
CA GLU A 173 -8.17 -27.88 20.33
C GLU A 173 -9.49 -27.27 19.84
N ALA A 174 -10.07 -27.80 18.77
CA ALA A 174 -11.39 -27.40 18.29
C ALA A 174 -12.48 -27.66 19.34
N LEU A 175 -12.45 -28.83 19.98
CA LEU A 175 -13.34 -29.18 21.08
C LEU A 175 -13.09 -28.30 22.32
N GLU A 176 -11.82 -28.08 22.71
CA GLU A 176 -11.44 -27.20 23.83
C GLU A 176 -11.94 -25.76 23.63
N ALA A 177 -11.93 -25.25 22.40
CA ALA A 177 -12.46 -23.93 22.05
C ALA A 177 -13.99 -23.88 22.11
N MET A 178 -14.69 -24.87 21.56
CA MET A 178 -16.16 -24.93 21.57
C MET A 178 -16.72 -24.98 23.01
N ASP A 179 -16.13 -25.78 23.89
CA ASP A 179 -16.52 -25.85 25.31
C ASP A 179 -16.26 -24.55 26.08
N LYS A 180 -15.27 -23.74 25.67
CA LYS A 180 -14.87 -22.52 26.39
C LYS A 180 -15.49 -21.23 25.85
N CYS A 181 -15.81 -21.17 24.56
CA CYS A 181 -16.47 -20.01 23.94
C CYS A 181 -18.00 -20.10 24.00
N GLY A 182 -18.56 -21.31 24.13
CA GLY A 182 -20.01 -21.53 24.22
C GLY A 182 -20.68 -21.82 22.87
N PRO A 183 -21.95 -22.26 22.88
CA PRO A 183 -22.60 -22.87 21.71
C PRO A 183 -22.99 -21.90 20.58
N GLU A 184 -22.97 -20.59 20.82
CA GLU A 184 -23.27 -19.56 19.80
C GLU A 184 -22.01 -18.86 19.25
N ALA A 185 -20.82 -19.25 19.72
CA ALA A 185 -19.56 -18.65 19.32
C ALA A 185 -19.27 -18.86 17.83
N GLN A 186 -18.87 -17.79 17.14
CA GLN A 186 -18.61 -17.85 15.71
C GLN A 186 -17.33 -18.63 15.41
N ILE A 187 -17.25 -19.29 14.25
CA ILE A 187 -16.05 -20.04 13.80
C ILE A 187 -14.78 -19.16 13.87
N CYS A 188 -14.91 -17.86 13.59
CA CYS A 188 -13.80 -16.90 13.72
C CYS A 188 -13.34 -16.69 15.17
N GLU A 189 -14.24 -16.71 16.15
CA GLU A 189 -13.94 -16.57 17.57
C GLU A 189 -13.32 -17.85 18.15
N LEU A 190 -13.85 -19.01 17.73
CA LEU A 190 -13.28 -20.33 18.02
C LEU A 190 -11.85 -20.44 17.47
N ALA A 191 -11.61 -20.01 16.23
CA ALA A 191 -10.29 -19.97 15.63
C ALA A 191 -9.34 -18.98 16.33
N ASP A 192 -9.79 -17.75 16.67
CA ASP A 192 -9.00 -16.79 17.44
C ASP A 192 -8.65 -17.34 18.84
N PHE A 193 -9.54 -18.13 19.46
CA PHE A 193 -9.29 -18.82 20.73
C PHE A 193 -8.23 -19.91 20.60
N ILE A 194 -8.34 -20.80 19.60
CA ILE A 194 -7.33 -21.84 19.32
C ILE A 194 -5.97 -21.21 19.08
N CYS A 195 -5.90 -20.19 18.21
CA CYS A 195 -4.65 -19.48 17.92
C CYS A 195 -4.07 -18.80 19.17
N ALA A 196 -4.89 -18.24 20.05
CA ALA A 196 -4.43 -17.66 21.31
C ALA A 196 -3.88 -18.72 22.28
N ALA A 197 -4.56 -19.87 22.40
CA ALA A 197 -4.12 -20.99 23.24
C ALA A 197 -2.84 -21.64 22.70
N GLN A 198 -2.71 -21.82 21.38
CA GLN A 198 -1.49 -22.28 20.72
C GLN A 198 -0.33 -21.31 20.92
N LEU A 199 -0.56 -20.00 20.79
CA LEU A 199 0.47 -18.99 21.01
C LEU A 199 0.93 -18.97 22.48
N GLU A 200 0.03 -19.14 23.45
CA GLU A 200 0.41 -19.22 24.87
C GLU A 200 1.18 -20.52 25.18
N LYS A 201 0.74 -21.67 24.65
CA LYS A 201 1.48 -22.95 24.70
C LYS A 201 2.89 -22.82 24.07
N GLU A 202 3.03 -22.15 22.93
CA GLU A 202 4.33 -21.91 22.28
C GLU A 202 5.22 -20.95 23.10
N ILE A 203 4.67 -19.84 23.61
CA ILE A 203 5.39 -18.89 24.48
C ILE A 203 5.90 -19.58 25.75
N ASP A 204 5.07 -20.39 26.42
CA ASP A 204 5.50 -21.12 27.61
C ASP A 204 6.54 -22.20 27.28
N SER A 205 6.46 -22.85 26.11
CA SER A 205 7.52 -23.77 25.64
C SER A 205 8.87 -23.06 25.39
N LEU A 206 8.83 -21.78 24.99
CA LEU A 206 10.02 -20.92 24.81
C LEU A 206 10.57 -20.36 26.13
N LEU A 207 9.89 -20.59 27.26
CA LEU A 207 10.26 -20.14 28.60
C LEU A 207 10.74 -21.27 29.52
N GLN A 208 10.74 -22.53 29.07
CA GLN A 208 11.24 -23.68 29.84
C GLN A 208 12.71 -23.99 29.51
N ASP A 209 13.57 -23.92 30.53
CA ASP A 209 14.97 -24.35 30.41
C ASP A 209 15.07 -25.88 30.19
N PRO A 210 15.91 -26.38 29.27
CA PRO A 210 15.98 -27.79 28.96
C PRO A 210 16.70 -28.61 30.06
N PRO A 211 16.18 -29.79 30.45
CA PRO A 211 16.87 -30.69 31.35
C PRO A 211 18.16 -31.23 30.70
N ASN A 212 19.25 -31.24 31.47
CA ASN A 212 20.58 -31.63 31.03
C ASN A 212 20.71 -33.14 30.76
N ASN A 213 21.06 -33.54 29.54
CA ASN A 213 21.66 -34.86 29.26
C ASN A 213 22.44 -34.91 27.94
N GLN A 214 23.22 -35.97 27.73
CA GLN A 214 24.33 -36.03 26.76
C GLN A 214 24.08 -36.97 25.56
N ARG A 215 24.51 -36.54 24.35
CA ARG A 215 24.93 -37.37 23.18
C ARG A 215 23.81 -38.19 22.48
N ASP A 216 23.90 -38.61 21.20
CA ASP A 216 25.00 -38.60 20.21
C ASP A 216 24.55 -38.48 18.72
N VAL A 217 25.50 -38.10 17.84
CA VAL A 217 25.68 -38.39 16.38
C VAL A 217 24.52 -38.34 15.33
N SER A 218 24.66 -37.41 14.35
CA SER A 218 24.10 -37.37 12.95
C SER A 218 22.57 -37.23 12.77
N VAL A 219 21.98 -36.62 11.73
CA VAL A 219 22.30 -36.48 10.28
C VAL A 219 22.02 -35.03 9.78
N TYR A 220 22.49 -34.66 8.57
CA TYR A 220 22.31 -33.33 7.96
C TYR A 220 20.86 -32.96 7.62
N THR A 221 20.34 -31.89 8.26
CA THR A 221 19.23 -31.04 7.75
C THR A 221 19.43 -29.57 8.17
N HIS A 222 18.60 -28.66 7.65
CA HIS A 222 18.83 -27.20 7.67
C HIS A 222 18.92 -26.59 9.08
N LYS A 223 20.03 -25.90 9.38
CA LYS A 223 20.21 -25.13 10.62
C LYS A 223 19.37 -23.85 10.61
N LYS A 224 18.24 -23.83 11.35
CA LYS A 224 17.63 -22.57 11.83
C LYS A 224 18.67 -21.79 12.64
N VAL A 225 18.98 -20.56 12.24
CA VAL A 225 19.85 -19.65 13.03
C VAL A 225 19.05 -19.13 14.21
N ARG A 226 19.33 -19.66 15.41
CA ARG A 226 18.71 -19.18 16.66
C ARG A 226 19.30 -17.82 17.04
N PHE A 227 18.51 -16.75 16.91
CA PHE A 227 18.87 -15.43 17.42
C PHE A 227 18.60 -15.37 18.95
N ALA A 228 19.63 -15.09 19.74
CA ALA A 228 19.48 -14.90 21.18
C ALA A 228 18.83 -13.54 21.50
N ILE A 229 17.80 -13.55 22.35
CA ILE A 229 17.13 -12.35 22.88
C ILE A 229 17.89 -11.86 24.13
N PRO A 230 18.09 -10.55 24.32
CA PRO A 230 18.75 -10.03 25.53
C PRO A 230 17.95 -10.31 26.81
N SER A 231 18.58 -10.98 27.77
CA SER A 231 17.98 -11.31 29.06
C SER A 231 17.96 -10.12 30.02
N ASN A 232 16.86 -9.34 30.02
CA ASN A 232 16.46 -8.44 31.11
C ASN A 232 15.02 -7.92 30.92
N ILE A 233 14.01 -8.77 31.13
CA ILE A 233 12.59 -8.38 31.11
C ILE A 233 12.06 -8.32 32.55
N SER A 234 11.87 -7.11 33.08
CA SER A 234 11.20 -6.91 34.36
C SER A 234 9.70 -7.19 34.25
N LYS A 235 9.21 -8.19 34.98
CA LYS A 235 7.78 -8.59 34.96
C LYS A 235 6.87 -7.41 35.37
N ARG A 236 5.86 -7.12 34.55
CA ARG A 236 4.67 -6.32 34.91
C ARG A 236 3.40 -7.15 34.64
N PRO A 237 2.29 -6.94 35.37
CA PRO A 237 1.07 -7.74 35.20
C PRO A 237 0.41 -7.55 33.84
N LYS A 238 -0.25 -8.60 33.32
CA LYS A 238 -1.13 -8.51 32.14
C LYS A 238 -2.37 -7.67 32.52
N LEU A 239 -2.65 -6.61 31.77
CA LEU A 239 -3.97 -5.98 31.67
C LEU A 239 -4.37 -5.97 30.18
N TYR A 240 -5.63 -6.23 29.88
CA TYR A 240 -6.11 -6.37 28.50
C TYR A 240 -6.35 -4.99 27.87
N GLU A 241 -5.32 -4.39 27.29
CA GLU A 241 -5.46 -3.27 26.35
C GLU A 241 -5.70 -3.80 24.93
N PRO A 242 -6.75 -3.33 24.21
CA PRO A 242 -6.82 -3.47 22.76
C PRO A 242 -5.53 -2.95 22.14
N THR A 243 -4.93 -3.68 21.19
CA THR A 243 -3.54 -3.39 20.82
C THR A 243 -3.38 -1.96 20.32
N ARG A 244 -2.49 -1.20 20.97
CA ARG A 244 -2.27 0.26 20.82
C ARG A 244 -2.30 0.79 19.38
N TYR A 245 -1.93 -0.03 18.39
CA TYR A 245 -1.92 0.30 16.97
C TYR A 245 -3.29 0.20 16.26
N GLN A 246 -4.23 -0.64 16.73
CA GLN A 246 -5.59 -0.71 16.16
C GLN A 246 -6.33 0.61 16.30
N HIS A 247 -6.11 1.34 17.40
CA HIS A 247 -6.68 2.68 17.58
C HIS A 247 -6.19 3.66 16.50
N TYR A 248 -4.88 3.70 16.21
CA TYR A 248 -4.33 4.59 15.15
C TYR A 248 -4.74 4.20 13.73
N LEU A 249 -5.11 2.95 13.48
CA LEU A 249 -5.68 2.52 12.19
C LEU A 249 -7.15 2.97 12.03
N HIS A 250 -7.85 3.26 13.13
CA HIS A 250 -9.24 3.71 13.14
C HIS A 250 -9.42 5.21 13.50
N THR A 251 -8.34 5.93 13.85
CA THR A 251 -8.38 7.39 13.95
C THR A 251 -8.44 8.02 12.54
N SER A 252 -9.47 8.83 12.27
CA SER A 252 -9.82 9.35 10.94
C SER A 252 -8.77 10.24 10.24
N LYS A 253 -7.69 10.64 10.94
CA LYS A 253 -6.62 11.49 10.40
C LYS A 253 -5.23 10.84 10.56
N MET A 254 -4.83 10.04 9.58
CA MET A 254 -3.47 9.45 9.49
C MET A 254 -2.43 10.51 9.08
N THR A 255 -2.06 11.40 10.01
CA THR A 255 -1.10 12.52 9.80
C THR A 255 0.27 12.30 10.45
N GLY A 256 0.56 11.08 10.94
CA GLY A 256 1.83 10.75 11.56
C GLY A 256 2.18 11.62 12.76
N PHE A 257 3.42 12.08 12.82
CA PHE A 257 3.89 13.10 13.77
C PHE A 257 3.72 14.53 13.23
N SER A 258 3.55 14.70 11.92
CA SER A 258 3.11 15.96 11.27
C SER A 258 2.86 15.75 9.77
N VAL A 259 2.02 16.59 9.18
CA VAL A 259 1.96 16.83 7.72
C VAL A 259 2.06 18.33 7.43
N PRO A 260 2.41 18.74 6.20
CA PRO A 260 2.45 20.16 5.83
C PRO A 260 1.14 20.89 6.16
N ASN A 261 1.27 22.11 6.68
CA ASN A 261 0.19 23.01 7.10
C ASN A 261 -0.71 22.53 8.26
N ASP A 262 -0.46 21.38 8.89
CA ASP A 262 -1.17 20.98 10.11
C ASP A 262 -0.58 21.74 11.33
N PRO A 263 -1.38 22.44 12.17
CA PRO A 263 -0.90 23.13 13.36
C PRO A 263 -0.50 22.13 14.45
N CYS A 264 0.71 21.58 14.30
CA CYS A 264 1.20 20.42 15.04
C CYS A 264 1.32 20.66 16.56
N PRO A 265 0.68 19.83 17.41
CA PRO A 265 1.00 19.77 18.83
C PRO A 265 2.41 19.17 19.01
N VAL A 266 3.18 19.64 20.01
CA VAL A 266 4.57 19.19 20.19
C VAL A 266 4.64 17.74 20.69
N ILE A 267 4.71 16.79 19.74
CA ILE A 267 4.83 15.35 20.04
C ILE A 267 6.24 15.07 20.60
N ALA A 268 6.31 14.74 21.89
CA ALA A 268 7.55 14.44 22.59
C ALA A 268 7.97 12.97 22.43
N ARG A 269 8.59 12.62 21.29
CA ARG A 269 9.07 11.25 21.02
C ARG A 269 10.42 10.97 21.71
N LYS A 270 10.42 10.09 22.71
CA LYS A 270 11.66 9.60 23.36
C LYS A 270 12.19 8.38 22.63
N LEU A 271 13.46 8.43 22.21
CA LEU A 271 14.19 7.29 21.64
C LEU A 271 15.19 6.75 22.67
N GLN A 272 15.53 5.46 22.60
CA GLN A 272 16.59 4.88 23.42
C GLN A 272 17.94 5.46 22.98
N SER A 273 18.85 5.79 23.92
CA SER A 273 20.18 6.35 23.59
C SER A 273 20.98 5.46 22.64
N LYS A 274 20.79 4.13 22.74
CA LYS A 274 21.41 3.13 21.86
C LYS A 274 20.97 3.20 20.38
N VAL A 275 19.97 4.03 20.03
CA VAL A 275 19.49 4.23 18.64
C VAL A 275 19.38 5.69 18.19
N THR A 276 19.63 6.68 19.07
CA THR A 276 19.77 8.08 18.65
C THR A 276 21.05 8.29 17.85
N GLY A 277 21.03 9.20 16.87
CA GLY A 277 22.19 9.52 16.02
C GLY A 277 22.48 8.48 14.91
N GLN A 278 23.63 8.62 14.25
CA GLN A 278 24.02 7.84 13.08
C GLN A 278 24.33 6.35 13.38
N PRO A 279 24.15 5.41 12.44
CA PRO A 279 23.41 5.60 11.19
C PRO A 279 21.93 5.89 11.49
N TYR A 280 21.34 6.83 10.76
CA TYR A 280 19.88 6.94 10.73
C TYR A 280 19.31 5.73 9.98
N PHE A 281 18.12 5.28 10.36
CA PHE A 281 17.41 4.24 9.62
C PHE A 281 15.96 4.63 9.35
N TYR A 282 15.39 4.11 8.26
CA TYR A 282 14.02 4.40 7.82
C TYR A 282 13.40 3.18 7.12
N PHE A 283 12.43 2.55 7.77
CA PHE A 283 11.69 1.40 7.25
C PHE A 283 10.24 1.76 6.92
N GLU A 284 9.77 1.42 5.72
CA GLU A 284 8.37 1.57 5.27
C GLU A 284 7.67 0.21 5.20
N ASN A 285 6.36 0.19 5.54
CA ASN A 285 5.49 -0.94 5.26
C ASN A 285 4.01 -0.48 5.13
N VAL A 286 3.15 -1.33 4.56
CA VAL A 286 1.70 -1.09 4.47
C VAL A 286 1.09 -0.84 5.86
N ALA A 287 0.28 0.22 6.01
CA ALA A 287 -0.33 0.55 7.30
C ALA A 287 -1.29 -0.54 7.77
N ILE A 288 -2.24 -0.91 6.90
CA ILE A 288 -3.21 -2.00 7.12
C ILE A 288 -2.48 -3.33 6.89
N ALA A 289 -1.72 -3.76 7.90
CA ALA A 289 -1.03 -5.04 7.95
C ALA A 289 -1.73 -5.99 8.95
N PRO A 290 -1.56 -7.33 8.83
CA PRO A 290 -2.18 -8.30 9.73
C PRO A 290 -1.91 -8.04 11.23
N LYS A 291 -2.87 -8.45 12.07
CA LYS A 291 -2.85 -8.34 13.54
C LYS A 291 -1.48 -8.80 14.09
N GLY A 292 -0.83 -7.96 14.89
CA GLY A 292 0.49 -8.24 15.46
C GLY A 292 1.71 -7.91 14.60
N VAL A 293 1.60 -7.73 13.27
CA VAL A 293 2.76 -7.43 12.39
C VAL A 293 3.49 -6.17 12.83
N TRP A 294 2.78 -5.05 13.04
CA TRP A 294 3.41 -3.82 13.53
C TRP A 294 4.03 -3.91 14.93
N LYS A 295 3.48 -4.75 15.81
CA LYS A 295 4.07 -5.05 17.13
C LYS A 295 5.40 -5.79 16.98
N LYS A 296 5.47 -6.76 16.05
CA LYS A 296 6.67 -7.54 15.74
C LYS A 296 7.74 -6.67 15.05
N ILE A 297 7.37 -5.86 14.05
CA ILE A 297 8.29 -4.91 13.39
C ILE A 297 8.86 -3.92 14.41
N SER A 298 8.01 -3.30 15.24
CA SER A 298 8.44 -2.35 16.27
C SER A 298 9.40 -2.98 17.30
N LEU A 299 9.10 -4.20 17.78
CA LEU A 299 9.97 -4.93 18.71
C LEU A 299 11.38 -5.16 18.14
N PHE A 300 11.49 -5.58 16.87
CA PHE A 300 12.79 -5.74 16.21
C PHE A 300 13.47 -4.40 15.94
N LEU A 301 12.74 -3.38 15.50
CA LEU A 301 13.24 -2.00 15.29
C LEU A 301 13.26 -1.17 16.59
N TYR A 302 13.79 -1.79 17.65
CA TYR A 302 14.16 -1.17 18.94
C TYR A 302 13.03 -0.49 19.71
N GLU A 303 11.82 -1.07 19.64
CA GLU A 303 10.61 -0.62 20.35
C GLU A 303 10.18 0.80 19.94
N ILE A 304 10.50 1.21 18.70
CA ILE A 304 10.11 2.50 18.14
C ILE A 304 8.69 2.41 17.57
N ASP A 305 7.86 3.38 17.94
CA ASP A 305 6.50 3.52 17.41
C ASP A 305 6.50 3.88 15.91
N PRO A 306 5.66 3.22 15.08
CA PRO A 306 5.46 3.59 13.68
C PRO A 306 4.73 4.94 13.53
N GLU A 307 5.25 5.77 12.63
CA GLU A 307 4.58 6.96 12.12
C GLU A 307 3.60 6.55 11.01
N PHE A 308 2.29 6.60 11.29
CA PHE A 308 1.24 6.25 10.31
C PHE A 308 0.75 7.48 9.53
N VAL A 309 1.01 7.49 8.22
CA VAL A 309 0.70 8.62 7.32
C VAL A 309 -0.06 8.12 6.08
N ASP A 310 -1.05 8.89 5.64
CA ASP A 310 -1.66 8.76 4.32
C ASP A 310 -1.11 9.80 3.35
N SER A 311 -0.61 9.38 2.18
CA SER A 311 -0.02 10.31 1.20
C SER A 311 -1.03 11.27 0.55
N LYS A 312 -2.34 11.18 0.85
CA LYS A 312 -3.35 12.19 0.45
C LYS A 312 -3.05 13.62 0.94
N PHE A 313 -2.17 13.78 1.93
CA PHE A 313 -1.66 15.07 2.41
C PHE A 313 -0.44 15.58 1.61
N PHE A 314 0.07 14.78 0.67
CA PHE A 314 1.29 15.01 -0.10
C PHE A 314 1.10 14.88 -1.62
N CYS A 315 0.03 14.24 -2.12
CA CYS A 315 -0.36 14.26 -3.52
C CYS A 315 -1.85 13.92 -3.71
N ALA A 316 -2.34 13.98 -4.95
CA ALA A 316 -3.70 13.64 -5.37
C ALA A 316 -4.07 12.14 -5.31
N ALA A 317 -3.31 11.31 -4.58
CA ALA A 317 -3.57 9.90 -4.40
C ALA A 317 -3.34 9.46 -2.94
N THR A 318 -4.31 8.74 -2.38
CA THR A 318 -4.16 8.08 -1.07
C THR A 318 -3.05 7.03 -1.12
N ARG A 319 -2.26 6.90 -0.05
CA ARG A 319 -1.28 5.82 0.14
C ARG A 319 -0.99 5.69 1.64
N LYS A 320 -1.89 4.99 2.35
CA LYS A 320 -1.79 4.69 3.79
C LYS A 320 -0.57 3.80 4.06
N ARG A 321 0.41 4.30 4.83
CA ARG A 321 1.67 3.63 5.19
C ARG A 321 2.06 3.86 6.65
N GLY A 322 2.88 2.95 7.18
CA GLY A 322 3.58 3.14 8.45
C GLY A 322 5.09 3.24 8.20
N TYR A 323 5.76 4.08 8.99
CA TYR A 323 7.20 4.34 8.87
C TYR A 323 7.88 4.22 10.24
N ILE A 324 8.92 3.39 10.38
CA ILE A 324 9.71 3.29 11.62
C ILE A 324 11.12 3.80 11.35
N HIS A 325 11.52 4.84 12.09
CA HIS A 325 12.80 5.52 11.93
C HIS A 325 13.29 6.16 13.23
N ASN A 326 14.61 6.35 13.35
CA ASN A 326 15.24 7.13 14.42
C ASN A 326 15.49 8.61 14.05
N LEU A 327 15.04 9.07 12.87
CA LEU A 327 15.15 10.48 12.44
C LEU A 327 14.52 11.48 13.45
N PRO A 328 15.03 12.72 13.52
CA PRO A 328 14.32 13.84 14.12
C PRO A 328 12.95 14.08 13.49
N ILE A 329 12.00 14.59 14.28
CA ILE A 329 10.61 14.85 13.87
C ILE A 329 10.26 16.34 13.82
N HIS A 330 11.14 17.21 14.34
CA HIS A 330 11.01 18.67 14.29
C HIS A 330 11.78 19.24 13.09
N ASN A 331 11.42 20.45 12.66
CA ASN A 331 12.04 21.16 11.53
C ASN A 331 11.98 20.41 10.19
N ARG A 332 10.97 19.55 9.99
CA ARG A 332 10.62 18.99 8.69
C ARG A 332 10.12 20.11 7.74
N SER A 333 10.35 19.93 6.44
CA SER A 333 9.88 20.84 5.40
C SER A 333 9.42 20.07 4.15
N PRO A 334 8.36 20.52 3.46
CA PRO A 334 7.89 19.88 2.23
C PRO A 334 8.86 20.13 1.07
N LEU A 335 8.79 19.28 0.04
CA LEU A 335 9.39 19.59 -1.25
C LEU A 335 8.69 20.80 -1.91
N LEU A 336 9.45 21.53 -2.71
CA LEU A 336 8.97 22.65 -3.51
C LEU A 336 9.31 22.39 -5.00
N PRO A 337 8.42 22.73 -5.95
CA PRO A 337 7.04 23.19 -5.74
C PRO A 337 6.18 22.13 -5.04
N ILE A 338 5.13 22.55 -4.34
CA ILE A 338 4.17 21.63 -3.72
C ILE A 338 3.44 20.89 -4.86
N PRO A 339 3.41 19.54 -4.86
CA PRO A 339 2.70 18.76 -5.88
C PRO A 339 1.17 18.97 -5.82
N PRO A 340 0.44 18.67 -6.91
CA PRO A 340 -1.01 18.79 -6.95
C PRO A 340 -1.68 17.85 -5.94
N LEU A 341 -2.66 18.38 -5.20
CA LEU A 341 -3.37 17.64 -4.13
C LEU A 341 -4.74 17.13 -4.59
N THR A 342 -5.22 17.48 -5.77
CA THR A 342 -6.46 16.95 -6.35
C THR A 342 -6.28 16.39 -7.76
N VAL A 343 -7.14 15.44 -8.15
CA VAL A 343 -7.12 14.82 -9.50
C VAL A 343 -7.23 15.87 -10.61
N GLN A 344 -8.04 16.91 -10.39
CA GLN A 344 -8.29 17.95 -11.38
C GLN A 344 -7.17 19.00 -11.46
N GLU A 345 -6.26 19.05 -10.49
CA GLU A 345 -4.98 19.78 -10.57
C GLU A 345 -3.88 18.94 -11.22
N ALA A 346 -3.80 17.65 -10.86
CA ALA A 346 -2.82 16.72 -11.41
C ALA A 346 -3.06 16.42 -12.90
N LEU A 347 -4.34 16.28 -13.29
CA LEU A 347 -4.77 15.90 -14.64
C LEU A 347 -5.81 16.91 -15.20
N PRO A 348 -5.42 18.17 -15.52
CA PRO A 348 -6.37 19.23 -15.88
C PRO A 348 -7.23 18.93 -17.12
N SER A 349 -6.76 18.05 -18.01
CA SER A 349 -7.48 17.55 -19.19
C SER A 349 -8.77 16.81 -18.83
N THR A 350 -8.81 16.12 -17.69
CA THR A 350 -9.96 15.31 -17.24
C THR A 350 -11.14 16.18 -16.78
N LYS A 351 -10.86 17.39 -16.29
CA LYS A 351 -11.85 18.33 -15.72
C LYS A 351 -12.98 18.68 -16.68
N LYS A 352 -12.74 18.64 -18.00
CA LYS A 352 -13.77 18.86 -19.04
C LYS A 352 -14.81 17.74 -19.12
N TRP A 353 -14.43 16.52 -18.74
CA TRP A 353 -15.23 15.30 -18.94
C TRP A 353 -15.76 14.69 -17.64
N TRP A 354 -15.42 15.31 -16.51
CA TRP A 354 -15.81 14.87 -15.18
C TRP A 354 -17.30 15.14 -14.93
N PRO A 355 -18.15 14.13 -14.67
CA PRO A 355 -19.57 14.33 -14.45
C PRO A 355 -19.86 14.92 -13.07
N SER A 356 -20.99 15.61 -12.94
CA SER A 356 -21.48 16.23 -11.71
C SER A 356 -21.60 15.26 -10.53
N TRP A 357 -21.94 13.99 -10.80
CA TRP A 357 -22.12 12.95 -9.78
C TRP A 357 -20.83 12.27 -9.33
N ASP A 358 -19.73 12.34 -10.08
CA ASP A 358 -18.43 11.82 -9.64
C ASP A 358 -17.74 12.83 -8.72
N ARG A 359 -17.98 12.70 -7.41
CA ARG A 359 -17.43 13.59 -6.38
C ARG A 359 -15.97 13.34 -6.02
N ARG A 360 -15.24 12.44 -6.71
CA ARG A 360 -13.84 12.14 -6.38
C ARG A 360 -12.92 13.32 -6.71
N THR A 361 -12.25 13.83 -5.68
CA THR A 361 -11.13 14.79 -5.77
C THR A 361 -9.77 14.13 -5.55
N GLN A 362 -9.75 12.86 -5.11
CA GLN A 362 -8.60 12.05 -4.74
C GLN A 362 -8.66 10.68 -5.44
N LEU A 363 -7.49 10.06 -5.66
CA LEU A 363 -7.37 8.68 -6.11
C LEU A 363 -7.22 7.70 -4.94
N ASN A 364 -7.62 6.44 -5.17
CA ASN A 364 -7.29 5.32 -4.29
C ASN A 364 -5.80 4.95 -4.45
N CYS A 365 -5.27 4.10 -3.57
CA CYS A 365 -3.86 3.66 -3.65
C CYS A 365 -3.49 3.17 -5.05
N LEU A 366 -2.43 3.74 -5.62
CA LEU A 366 -1.90 3.34 -6.92
C LEU A 366 -1.38 1.90 -6.84
N LEU A 367 -2.00 1.01 -7.61
CA LEU A 367 -1.75 -0.44 -7.60
C LEU A 367 -0.78 -0.85 -8.73
N SER A 368 -0.20 -2.04 -8.60
CA SER A 368 0.70 -2.67 -9.56
C SER A 368 0.04 -3.23 -10.82
N ALA A 369 -1.30 -3.13 -10.93
CA ALA A 369 -2.10 -3.56 -12.07
C ALA A 369 -3.22 -2.55 -12.38
N VAL A 370 -3.57 -2.44 -13.66
CA VAL A 370 -4.58 -1.50 -14.18
C VAL A 370 -5.77 -2.24 -14.81
N ALA A 371 -6.90 -1.55 -15.01
CA ALA A 371 -8.08 -2.13 -15.65
C ALA A 371 -7.80 -2.60 -17.09
N SER A 372 -8.37 -3.75 -17.45
CA SER A 372 -8.43 -4.17 -18.85
C SER A 372 -9.43 -3.32 -19.65
N GLY A 373 -9.20 -3.17 -20.96
CA GLY A 373 -10.12 -2.45 -21.86
C GLY A 373 -11.55 -3.02 -21.89
N THR A 374 -11.74 -4.28 -21.46
CA THR A 374 -13.07 -4.88 -21.27
C THR A 374 -13.87 -4.18 -20.18
N VAL A 375 -13.22 -3.68 -19.11
CA VAL A 375 -13.89 -2.95 -18.02
C VAL A 375 -14.38 -1.59 -18.52
N THR A 376 -13.50 -0.80 -19.16
CA THR A 376 -13.85 0.53 -19.66
C THR A 376 -14.85 0.48 -20.82
N ASN A 377 -14.80 -0.55 -21.67
CA ASN A 377 -15.81 -0.78 -22.71
C ASN A 377 -17.17 -1.22 -22.14
N LYS A 378 -17.22 -2.02 -21.06
CA LYS A 378 -18.48 -2.35 -20.37
C LYS A 378 -19.13 -1.08 -19.79
N ILE A 379 -18.35 -0.27 -19.07
CA ILE A 379 -18.84 0.99 -18.49
C ILE A 379 -19.32 1.96 -19.57
N ARG A 380 -18.60 2.06 -20.71
CA ARG A 380 -19.02 2.91 -21.84
C ARG A 380 -20.41 2.55 -22.35
N LYS A 381 -20.69 1.26 -22.60
CA LYS A 381 -22.01 0.81 -23.10
C LYS A 381 -23.14 1.21 -22.16
N VAL A 382 -22.98 0.95 -20.86
CA VAL A 382 -23.94 1.36 -19.83
C VAL A 382 -24.14 2.88 -19.81
N LEU A 383 -23.09 3.68 -19.99
CA LEU A 383 -23.24 5.14 -20.10
C LEU A 383 -23.91 5.59 -21.41
N GLU A 384 -23.74 4.84 -22.51
CA GLU A 384 -24.41 5.10 -23.79
C GLU A 384 -25.91 4.76 -23.75
N GLU A 385 -26.31 3.78 -22.94
CA GLU A 385 -27.72 3.41 -22.69
C GLU A 385 -28.50 4.49 -21.89
N TYR A 386 -27.87 5.12 -20.90
CA TYR A 386 -28.54 6.04 -19.95
C TYR A 386 -28.33 7.56 -20.22
N GLY A 387 -27.86 7.94 -21.40
CA GLY A 387 -27.90 9.34 -21.86
C GLY A 387 -26.90 10.29 -21.20
N VAL A 388 -27.37 11.19 -20.33
CA VAL A 388 -26.54 12.26 -19.70
C VAL A 388 -26.27 11.98 -18.22
N GLU A 389 -27.27 11.48 -17.49
CA GLU A 389 -27.17 11.21 -16.05
C GLU A 389 -27.83 9.85 -15.73
N PRO A 390 -27.05 8.79 -15.47
CA PRO A 390 -27.60 7.47 -15.16
C PRO A 390 -28.34 7.43 -13.82
N PRO A 391 -29.22 6.44 -13.59
CA PRO A 391 -29.84 6.20 -12.29
C PRO A 391 -28.81 6.01 -11.16
N PRO A 392 -29.12 6.35 -9.89
CA PRO A 392 -28.12 6.36 -8.81
C PRO A 392 -27.41 5.02 -8.55
N ASN A 393 -28.09 3.90 -8.71
CA ASN A 393 -27.47 2.56 -8.61
C ASN A 393 -26.44 2.31 -9.73
N VAL A 394 -26.71 2.77 -10.96
CA VAL A 394 -25.75 2.73 -12.07
C VAL A 394 -24.57 3.65 -11.79
N GLN A 395 -24.80 4.87 -11.28
CA GLN A 395 -23.72 5.77 -10.85
C GLN A 395 -22.84 5.11 -9.78
N GLN A 396 -23.43 4.52 -8.74
CA GLN A 396 -22.72 3.85 -7.65
C GLN A 396 -21.86 2.67 -8.15
N ASN A 397 -22.41 1.80 -8.99
CA ASN A 397 -21.69 0.69 -9.62
C ASN A 397 -20.50 1.19 -10.47
N ILE A 398 -20.67 2.27 -11.23
CA ILE A 398 -19.59 2.88 -12.01
C ILE A 398 -18.53 3.48 -11.08
N LEU A 399 -18.92 4.20 -10.02
CA LEU A 399 -17.97 4.77 -9.04
C LEU A 399 -17.19 3.69 -8.28
N GLN A 400 -17.80 2.54 -7.98
CA GLN A 400 -17.07 1.39 -7.41
C GLN A 400 -15.96 0.90 -8.35
N GLN A 401 -16.25 0.70 -9.64
CA GLN A 401 -15.22 0.32 -10.62
C GLN A 401 -14.15 1.42 -10.81
N CYS A 402 -14.56 2.70 -10.79
CA CYS A 402 -13.64 3.82 -10.93
C CYS A 402 -12.72 4.00 -9.70
N ARG A 403 -13.20 3.69 -8.49
CA ARG A 403 -12.38 3.61 -7.26
C ARG A 403 -11.44 2.40 -7.30
N LYS A 404 -11.96 1.21 -7.64
CA LYS A 404 -11.20 -0.05 -7.68
C LYS A 404 -10.01 -0.03 -8.64
N TRP A 405 -10.15 0.68 -9.77
CA TRP A 405 -9.15 0.71 -10.83
C TRP A 405 -8.55 2.09 -11.10
N ASN A 406 -8.80 3.09 -10.23
CA ASN A 406 -8.38 4.48 -10.40
C ASN A 406 -8.72 5.08 -11.78
N LEU A 407 -9.92 4.79 -12.30
CA LEU A 407 -10.31 5.26 -13.63
C LEU A 407 -10.59 6.78 -13.63
N VAL A 408 -10.15 7.44 -14.69
CA VAL A 408 -10.31 8.89 -14.92
C VAL A 408 -11.06 9.18 -16.22
N TRP A 409 -11.76 10.32 -16.26
CA TRP A 409 -12.64 10.70 -17.37
C TRP A 409 -11.87 11.38 -18.51
N ILE A 410 -11.84 10.75 -19.69
CA ILE A 410 -11.06 11.17 -20.88
C ILE A 410 -11.93 11.51 -22.11
N GLY A 411 -13.24 11.60 -21.93
CA GLY A 411 -14.20 11.91 -22.99
C GLY A 411 -15.64 11.68 -22.53
N LYS A 412 -16.61 12.21 -23.30
CA LYS A 412 -18.03 11.84 -23.13
C LYS A 412 -18.15 10.32 -23.11
N ASN A 413 -18.66 9.77 -22.02
CA ASN A 413 -18.86 8.34 -21.77
C ASN A 413 -17.57 7.48 -21.86
N ARG A 414 -16.37 8.10 -21.76
CA ARG A 414 -15.08 7.39 -21.84
C ARG A 414 -14.24 7.57 -20.58
N LEU A 415 -14.00 6.45 -19.92
CA LEU A 415 -13.03 6.29 -18.84
C LEU A 415 -11.78 5.56 -19.36
N ALA A 416 -10.63 5.84 -18.75
CA ALA A 416 -9.38 5.13 -18.95
C ALA A 416 -8.71 4.84 -17.59
N PRO A 417 -7.84 3.83 -17.48
CA PRO A 417 -6.84 3.80 -16.42
C PRO A 417 -5.86 4.98 -16.57
N LEU A 418 -5.14 5.29 -15.50
CA LEU A 418 -4.02 6.24 -15.53
C LEU A 418 -2.86 5.68 -16.35
N GLU A 419 -2.22 6.51 -17.17
CA GLU A 419 -1.01 6.14 -17.91
C GLU A 419 0.25 6.15 -17.02
N PRO A 420 1.36 5.50 -17.41
CA PRO A 420 2.53 5.37 -16.55
C PRO A 420 3.23 6.70 -16.18
N ASP A 421 3.17 7.71 -17.03
CA ASP A 421 3.72 9.04 -16.72
C ASP A 421 2.78 9.87 -15.82
N GLU A 422 1.48 9.56 -15.80
CA GLU A 422 0.54 10.07 -14.79
C GLU A 422 0.84 9.42 -13.42
N TYR A 423 1.11 8.11 -13.39
CA TYR A 423 1.62 7.40 -12.19
C TYR A 423 2.94 8.02 -11.67
N GLU A 424 3.94 8.24 -12.54
CA GLU A 424 5.22 8.88 -12.19
C GLU A 424 4.99 10.25 -11.54
N THR A 425 4.13 11.08 -12.15
CA THR A 425 3.78 12.42 -11.68
C THR A 425 3.10 12.38 -10.31
N LEU A 426 2.11 11.49 -10.11
CA LEU A 426 1.39 11.35 -8.83
C LEU A 426 2.27 10.81 -7.69
N LEU A 427 3.27 10.00 -8.02
CA LEU A 427 4.24 9.44 -7.07
C LEU A 427 5.44 10.38 -6.81
N GLY A 428 5.57 11.49 -7.54
CA GLY A 428 6.64 12.48 -7.37
C GLY A 428 7.98 12.10 -8.03
N PHE A 429 7.96 11.17 -9.00
CA PHE A 429 9.11 10.81 -9.82
C PHE A 429 9.34 11.81 -10.97
N PRO A 430 10.53 11.84 -11.58
CA PRO A 430 10.75 12.51 -12.85
C PRO A 430 9.82 11.94 -13.94
N ARG A 431 9.43 12.78 -14.90
CA ARG A 431 8.64 12.32 -16.05
C ARG A 431 9.48 11.40 -16.92
N ASP A 432 8.87 10.32 -17.42
CA ASP A 432 9.50 9.29 -18.23
C ASP A 432 10.61 8.49 -17.48
N HIS A 433 10.67 8.59 -16.14
CA HIS A 433 11.69 7.92 -15.29
C HIS A 433 11.76 6.41 -15.46
N THR A 434 10.61 5.73 -15.62
CA THR A 434 10.53 4.28 -15.86
C THR A 434 10.40 3.93 -17.34
N ARG A 435 10.74 4.84 -18.27
CA ARG A 435 10.58 4.65 -19.72
C ARG A 435 11.91 4.45 -20.43
N GLY A 436 12.09 3.28 -21.04
CA GLY A 436 13.29 2.93 -21.80
C GLY A 436 13.78 1.53 -21.45
N GLY A 437 15.03 1.21 -21.77
CA GLY A 437 15.69 -0.01 -21.27
C GLY A 437 15.07 -1.36 -21.66
N GLY A 438 14.04 -1.39 -22.53
CA GLY A 438 13.28 -2.60 -22.87
C GLY A 438 12.12 -2.94 -21.94
N ILE A 439 11.79 -2.08 -20.96
CA ILE A 439 10.70 -2.33 -19.99
C ILE A 439 9.31 -2.40 -20.65
N SER A 440 8.50 -3.39 -20.27
CA SER A 440 7.10 -3.46 -20.68
C SER A 440 6.21 -2.51 -19.87
N GLN A 441 5.06 -2.11 -20.42
CA GLN A 441 4.11 -1.24 -19.71
C GLN A 441 3.60 -1.91 -18.40
N THR A 442 3.45 -3.23 -18.39
CA THR A 442 3.10 -4.03 -17.21
C THR A 442 4.15 -3.94 -16.11
N GLU A 443 5.44 -3.95 -16.47
CA GLU A 443 6.53 -3.79 -15.51
C GLU A 443 6.64 -2.36 -14.99
N ARG A 444 6.37 -1.34 -15.81
CA ARG A 444 6.25 0.06 -15.34
C ARG A 444 5.19 0.18 -14.24
N TYR A 445 3.97 -0.31 -14.48
CA TYR A 445 2.91 -0.29 -13.45
C TYR A 445 3.30 -1.08 -12.20
N ARG A 446 3.92 -2.26 -12.35
CA ARG A 446 4.39 -3.07 -11.22
C ARG A 446 5.42 -2.33 -10.36
N ALA A 447 6.40 -1.70 -10.99
CA ALA A 447 7.45 -0.95 -10.33
C ALA A 447 6.89 0.31 -9.64
N LEU A 448 6.08 1.10 -10.33
CA LEU A 448 5.47 2.34 -9.82
C LEU A 448 4.47 2.05 -8.68
N GLY A 449 3.60 1.05 -8.82
CA GLY A 449 2.64 0.67 -7.78
C GLY A 449 3.32 0.31 -6.45
N ASN A 450 4.47 -0.37 -6.50
CA ASN A 450 5.22 -0.79 -5.32
C ASN A 450 6.22 0.28 -4.79
N ALA A 451 6.53 1.33 -5.56
CA ALA A 451 7.50 2.36 -5.17
C ALA A 451 7.04 3.26 -3.99
N PHE A 452 7.95 4.07 -3.45
CA PHE A 452 7.57 5.13 -2.51
C PHE A 452 6.79 6.26 -3.18
N GLN A 453 5.96 6.98 -2.42
CA GLN A 453 5.56 8.34 -2.78
C GLN A 453 6.71 9.27 -2.33
N VAL A 454 7.33 9.96 -3.28
CA VAL A 454 8.61 10.66 -3.11
C VAL A 454 8.48 11.87 -2.17
N ASP A 455 7.40 12.62 -2.25
CA ASP A 455 7.17 13.85 -1.47
C ASP A 455 6.88 13.56 0.01
N THR A 456 6.12 12.50 0.32
CA THR A 456 5.92 11.98 1.69
C THR A 456 7.25 11.56 2.31
N VAL A 457 8.06 10.76 1.60
CA VAL A 457 9.37 10.31 2.09
C VAL A 457 10.35 11.48 2.21
N ALA A 458 10.37 12.41 1.26
CA ALA A 458 11.19 13.60 1.31
C ALA A 458 10.82 14.52 2.49
N TYR A 459 9.53 14.66 2.83
CA TYR A 459 9.12 15.41 4.02
C TYR A 459 9.74 14.83 5.29
N HIS A 460 9.76 13.51 5.45
CA HIS A 460 10.41 12.84 6.58
C HIS A 460 11.94 12.96 6.55
N LEU A 461 12.56 12.81 5.38
CA LEU A 461 14.03 12.90 5.19
C LEU A 461 14.57 14.35 5.22
N SER A 462 13.70 15.36 5.09
CA SER A 462 14.08 16.79 4.96
C SER A 462 15.01 17.29 6.09
N VAL A 463 14.85 16.76 7.30
CA VAL A 463 15.69 17.08 8.47
C VAL A 463 17.18 16.79 8.24
N LEU A 464 17.50 15.79 7.40
CA LEU A 464 18.88 15.40 7.07
C LEU A 464 19.62 16.52 6.32
N LYS A 465 18.92 17.41 5.59
CA LYS A 465 19.54 18.50 4.82
C LYS A 465 20.37 19.45 5.68
N SER A 466 19.90 19.73 6.90
CA SER A 466 20.60 20.59 7.87
C SER A 466 21.74 19.86 8.61
N LEU A 467 21.63 18.53 8.74
CA LEU A 467 22.60 17.68 9.44
C LEU A 467 23.79 17.30 8.55
N PHE A 468 23.58 17.23 7.23
CA PHE A 468 24.56 16.74 6.26
C PHE A 468 24.76 17.71 5.07
N PRO A 469 25.22 18.96 5.33
CA PRO A 469 25.40 19.98 4.28
C PRO A 469 26.40 19.56 3.19
N ASN A 470 27.34 18.67 3.52
CA ASN A 470 28.35 18.15 2.59
C ASN A 470 27.89 16.87 1.84
N GLY A 471 26.62 16.44 2.00
CA GLY A 471 26.09 15.20 1.43
C GLY A 471 26.25 13.95 2.32
N ILE A 472 25.63 12.84 1.88
CA ILE A 472 25.45 11.60 2.66
C ILE A 472 25.91 10.33 1.94
N ASN A 473 26.23 9.32 2.74
CA ASN A 473 26.37 7.93 2.36
C ASN A 473 25.07 7.16 2.69
N VAL A 474 24.51 6.43 1.72
CA VAL A 474 23.22 5.74 1.84
C VAL A 474 23.36 4.23 1.60
N LEU A 475 22.70 3.43 2.43
CA LEU A 475 22.46 2.01 2.19
C LEU A 475 20.96 1.79 1.95
N SER A 476 20.59 1.55 0.70
CA SER A 476 19.21 1.50 0.23
C SER A 476 18.81 0.05 -0.06
N LEU A 477 17.98 -0.52 0.81
CA LEU A 477 17.56 -1.92 0.81
C LEU A 477 16.16 -2.06 0.21
N PHE A 478 16.01 -2.92 -0.79
CA PHE A 478 14.78 -3.02 -1.61
C PHE A 478 14.48 -1.68 -2.32
N SER A 479 15.52 -1.10 -2.91
CA SER A 479 15.52 0.27 -3.46
C SER A 479 14.55 0.49 -4.63
N GLY A 480 14.11 -0.58 -5.31
CA GLY A 480 13.13 -0.50 -6.40
C GLY A 480 13.60 0.45 -7.51
N ILE A 481 12.77 1.44 -7.85
CA ILE A 481 13.08 2.45 -8.87
C ILE A 481 13.74 3.72 -8.31
N GLY A 482 14.38 3.66 -7.14
CA GLY A 482 15.19 4.75 -6.60
C GLY A 482 14.42 5.84 -5.86
N GLY A 483 13.27 5.51 -5.26
CA GLY A 483 12.37 6.50 -4.65
C GLY A 483 12.98 7.28 -3.48
N ALA A 484 13.93 6.68 -2.74
CA ALA A 484 14.64 7.35 -1.65
C ALA A 484 15.73 8.30 -2.18
N GLU A 485 16.48 7.85 -3.16
CA GLU A 485 17.55 8.55 -3.85
C GLU A 485 17.01 9.81 -4.54
N ILE A 486 15.85 9.69 -5.18
CA ILE A 486 15.13 10.81 -5.81
C ILE A 486 14.58 11.77 -4.76
N ALA A 487 14.04 11.29 -3.63
CA ALA A 487 13.61 12.15 -2.53
C ALA A 487 14.78 12.99 -1.97
N LEU A 488 15.92 12.35 -1.71
CA LEU A 488 17.15 12.99 -1.23
C LEU A 488 17.73 13.98 -2.26
N HIS A 489 17.72 13.63 -3.54
CA HIS A 489 18.15 14.51 -4.62
C HIS A 489 17.22 15.72 -4.79
N ARG A 490 15.89 15.53 -4.77
CA ARG A 490 14.90 16.63 -4.82
C ARG A 490 14.97 17.54 -3.58
N LEU A 491 15.38 17.01 -2.42
CA LEU A 491 15.73 17.83 -1.25
C LEU A 491 17.00 18.67 -1.45
N GLY A 492 17.84 18.36 -2.45
CA GLY A 492 19.15 18.98 -2.65
C GLY A 492 20.22 18.44 -1.71
N ILE A 493 20.09 17.21 -1.21
CA ILE A 493 21.11 16.53 -0.42
C ILE A 493 22.02 15.76 -1.38
N LEU A 494 23.32 16.03 -1.33
CA LEU A 494 24.29 15.39 -2.23
C LEU A 494 24.47 13.91 -1.87
N LEU A 495 24.37 13.02 -2.86
CA LEU A 495 24.61 11.59 -2.72
C LEU A 495 26.10 11.31 -2.98
N LYS A 496 26.86 10.95 -1.93
CA LYS A 496 28.30 10.66 -2.03
C LYS A 496 28.57 9.22 -2.45
N ASN A 497 27.95 8.27 -1.74
CA ASN A 497 28.05 6.84 -1.97
C ASN A 497 26.66 6.25 -1.70
N VAL A 498 26.10 5.54 -2.68
CA VAL A 498 24.81 4.84 -2.53
C VAL A 498 25.05 3.36 -2.81
N VAL A 499 24.82 2.53 -1.81
CA VAL A 499 24.72 1.07 -1.99
C VAL A 499 23.25 0.74 -2.19
N SER A 500 22.87 0.47 -3.44
CA SER A 500 21.51 0.14 -3.87
C SER A 500 21.36 -1.37 -3.93
N VAL A 501 20.40 -1.93 -3.20
CA VAL A 501 20.14 -3.37 -3.13
C VAL A 501 18.75 -3.64 -3.70
N GLU A 502 18.71 -4.27 -4.88
CA GLU A 502 17.47 -4.45 -5.65
C GLU A 502 17.53 -5.72 -6.52
N ILE A 503 16.49 -6.55 -6.39
CA ILE A 503 16.46 -7.90 -6.98
C ILE A 503 16.12 -7.89 -8.48
N ALA A 504 15.30 -6.95 -8.96
CA ALA A 504 14.93 -6.88 -10.37
C ALA A 504 15.95 -6.09 -11.19
N GLU A 505 16.57 -6.72 -12.17
CA GLU A 505 17.54 -6.07 -13.07
C GLU A 505 16.93 -4.84 -13.77
N MET A 506 15.64 -4.88 -14.12
CA MET A 506 14.95 -3.74 -14.73
C MET A 506 14.86 -2.51 -13.81
N ASN A 507 14.64 -2.73 -12.51
CA ASN A 507 14.64 -1.68 -11.50
C ASN A 507 16.04 -1.08 -11.31
N ARG A 508 17.06 -1.95 -11.23
CA ARG A 508 18.49 -1.56 -11.24
C ARG A 508 18.84 -0.70 -12.46
N ASN A 509 18.41 -1.12 -13.66
CA ASN A 509 18.62 -0.39 -14.91
C ASN A 509 17.94 0.99 -14.93
N ILE A 510 16.77 1.14 -14.27
CA ILE A 510 16.12 2.44 -14.06
C ILE A 510 16.95 3.35 -13.13
N ILE A 511 17.40 2.84 -11.96
CA ILE A 511 18.25 3.62 -11.04
C ILE A 511 19.53 4.08 -11.73
N ARG A 512 20.21 3.19 -12.47
CA ARG A 512 21.45 3.53 -13.20
C ARG A 512 21.22 4.58 -14.27
N SER A 513 20.16 4.44 -15.06
CA SER A 513 19.75 5.43 -16.07
C SER A 513 19.51 6.81 -15.44
N TRP A 514 18.81 6.85 -14.31
CA TRP A 514 18.56 8.09 -13.56
C TRP A 514 19.86 8.70 -12.99
N TRP A 515 20.75 7.87 -12.44
CA TRP A 515 22.04 8.29 -11.88
C TRP A 515 22.92 8.99 -12.92
N GLU A 516 23.00 8.42 -14.13
CA GLU A 516 23.72 8.97 -15.27
C GLU A 516 23.04 10.25 -15.80
N GLN A 517 21.72 10.22 -16.04
CA GLN A 517 20.97 11.38 -16.55
C GLN A 517 21.01 12.59 -15.62
N THR A 518 20.97 12.38 -14.30
CA THR A 518 21.09 13.46 -13.31
C THR A 518 22.54 13.88 -13.01
N ASN A 519 23.52 13.27 -13.69
CA ASN A 519 24.95 13.58 -13.57
C ASN A 519 25.46 13.51 -12.12
N GLN A 520 25.03 12.49 -11.37
CA GLN A 520 25.45 12.30 -9.98
C GLN A 520 26.98 12.11 -9.91
N ARG A 521 27.61 12.85 -8.99
CA ARG A 521 29.08 12.85 -8.81
C ARG A 521 29.60 11.85 -7.78
N GLY A 522 28.69 11.15 -7.10
CA GLY A 522 29.02 10.10 -6.14
C GLY A 522 29.21 8.74 -6.80
N ASN A 523 29.46 7.74 -5.96
CA ASN A 523 29.53 6.34 -6.38
C ASN A 523 28.17 5.65 -6.19
N LEU A 524 27.66 5.00 -7.24
CA LEU A 524 26.57 4.02 -7.14
C LEU A 524 27.19 2.62 -7.08
N VAL A 525 26.79 1.82 -6.10
CA VAL A 525 27.17 0.41 -5.94
C VAL A 525 25.91 -0.42 -5.93
N GLU A 526 25.73 -1.27 -6.93
CA GLU A 526 24.55 -2.10 -7.08
C GLU A 526 24.80 -3.52 -6.51
N VAL A 527 23.82 -4.04 -5.78
CA VAL A 527 23.79 -5.40 -5.23
C VAL A 527 22.44 -6.03 -5.54
N GLU A 528 22.41 -7.31 -5.90
CA GLU A 528 21.19 -7.97 -6.36
C GLU A 528 20.30 -8.47 -5.21
N ASP A 529 20.85 -9.26 -4.28
CA ASP A 529 20.07 -9.84 -3.17
C ASP A 529 20.59 -9.32 -1.82
N VAL A 530 19.66 -8.87 -0.97
CA VAL A 530 19.91 -8.44 0.42
C VAL A 530 20.63 -9.51 1.26
N ARG A 531 20.41 -10.80 0.94
CA ARG A 531 21.08 -11.94 1.57
C ARG A 531 22.57 -12.00 1.25
N GLN A 532 23.01 -11.40 0.13
CA GLN A 532 24.43 -11.29 -0.19
C GLN A 532 25.15 -10.33 0.77
N VAL A 533 24.45 -9.32 1.32
CA VAL A 533 25.03 -8.24 2.15
C VAL A 533 25.59 -8.80 3.46
N SER A 534 26.86 -9.21 3.40
CA SER A 534 27.59 -9.85 4.49
C SER A 534 28.20 -8.83 5.44
N SER A 535 28.49 -9.25 6.68
CA SER A 535 29.23 -8.41 7.65
C SER A 535 30.68 -8.15 7.24
N LYS A 536 31.18 -8.78 6.16
CA LYS A 536 32.47 -8.48 5.53
C LYS A 536 32.34 -7.32 4.55
N GLN A 537 31.41 -7.38 3.59
CA GLN A 537 31.15 -6.28 2.66
C GLN A 537 30.72 -5.01 3.39
N LEU A 538 29.84 -5.14 4.39
CA LEU A 538 29.38 -3.99 5.19
C LEU A 538 30.55 -3.28 5.87
N ARG A 539 31.53 -4.02 6.41
CA ARG A 539 32.80 -3.47 6.92
C ARG A 539 33.65 -2.83 5.83
N GLN A 540 33.75 -3.44 4.65
CA GLN A 540 34.50 -2.87 3.52
C GLN A 540 33.89 -1.54 3.06
N TRP A 541 32.57 -1.45 2.96
CA TRP A 541 31.89 -0.19 2.62
C TRP A 541 32.02 0.86 3.73
N ILE A 542 31.84 0.50 5.00
CA ILE A 542 32.04 1.41 6.14
C ILE A 542 33.47 1.97 6.12
N ASN A 543 34.49 1.13 5.96
CA ASN A 543 35.89 1.55 5.90
C ASN A 543 36.20 2.43 4.67
N ASN A 544 35.60 2.13 3.51
CA ASN A 544 35.87 2.86 2.27
C ASN A 544 35.12 4.20 2.17
N PHE A 545 33.92 4.30 2.77
CA PHE A 545 33.05 5.47 2.65
C PHE A 545 33.06 6.38 3.88
N GLY A 546 33.57 5.89 5.03
CA GLY A 546 33.47 6.57 6.32
C GLY A 546 32.17 6.28 7.09
N GLY A 547 31.56 5.12 6.86
CA GLY A 547 30.25 4.74 7.40
C GLY A 547 29.06 5.17 6.55
N PHE A 548 27.86 4.76 6.95
CA PHE A 548 26.58 5.18 6.36
C PHE A 548 25.88 6.19 7.25
N ASP A 549 25.30 7.23 6.64
CA ASP A 549 24.53 8.26 7.33
C ASP A 549 23.05 7.86 7.44
N LEU A 550 22.55 7.16 6.41
CA LEU A 550 21.17 6.67 6.29
C LEU A 550 21.12 5.23 5.77
N ILE A 551 20.32 4.38 6.42
CA ILE A 551 19.91 3.06 5.96
C ILE A 551 18.41 3.10 5.71
N ILE A 552 17.97 2.90 4.48
CA ILE A 552 16.56 3.07 4.10
C ILE A 552 16.05 1.82 3.39
N GLY A 553 14.79 1.46 3.59
CA GLY A 553 14.17 0.38 2.83
C GLY A 553 12.66 0.28 2.95
N GLY A 554 12.02 -0.23 1.90
CA GLY A 554 10.60 -0.58 1.89
C GLY A 554 10.39 -2.07 2.10
N SER A 555 9.21 -2.44 2.59
CA SER A 555 8.80 -3.84 2.72
C SER A 555 8.54 -4.45 1.33
N PRO A 556 9.32 -5.45 0.85
CA PRO A 556 9.18 -5.98 -0.52
C PRO A 556 7.94 -6.88 -0.75
N CYS A 557 6.94 -6.78 0.13
CA CYS A 557 5.89 -7.76 0.30
C CYS A 557 4.66 -7.54 -0.61
N ASN A 558 4.61 -8.27 -1.72
CA ASN A 558 3.36 -8.48 -2.46
C ASN A 558 2.31 -9.26 -1.62
N ASN A 559 2.72 -9.88 -0.50
CA ASN A 559 1.88 -10.70 0.37
C ASN A 559 1.24 -9.92 1.55
N LEU A 560 1.56 -8.63 1.73
CA LEU A 560 0.95 -7.78 2.77
C LEU A 560 -0.12 -6.82 2.25
N SER A 561 -0.28 -6.70 0.92
CA SER A 561 -1.42 -6.05 0.29
C SER A 561 -2.60 -7.03 0.14
N GLY A 562 -3.81 -6.63 0.55
CA GLY A 562 -5.00 -7.50 0.60
C GLY A 562 -5.42 -8.18 -0.71
N SER A 563 -4.91 -7.74 -1.86
CA SER A 563 -5.23 -8.27 -3.19
C SER A 563 -4.69 -9.69 -3.47
N ASN A 564 -3.70 -10.19 -2.71
CA ASN A 564 -3.12 -11.53 -2.89
C ASN A 564 -3.59 -12.51 -1.80
N ARG A 565 -4.72 -13.19 -2.03
CA ARG A 565 -5.35 -14.09 -1.04
C ARG A 565 -4.61 -15.42 -0.79
N VAL A 566 -3.64 -15.78 -1.61
CA VAL A 566 -3.07 -17.16 -1.66
C VAL A 566 -1.93 -17.40 -0.65
N SER A 567 -1.43 -16.37 0.07
CA SER A 567 -0.26 -16.53 0.95
C SER A 567 -0.20 -15.55 2.12
N ARG A 568 -1.25 -15.53 2.95
CA ARG A 568 -1.39 -14.72 4.19
C ARG A 568 -0.45 -15.13 5.36
N HIS A 569 0.76 -15.61 5.09
CA HIS A 569 1.72 -16.11 6.11
C HIS A 569 2.40 -15.02 6.97
N GLY A 570 1.72 -13.91 7.28
CA GLY A 570 2.21 -12.85 8.18
C GLY A 570 3.66 -12.42 7.92
N LEU A 571 4.52 -12.61 8.93
CA LEU A 571 5.98 -12.38 8.85
C LEU A 571 6.81 -13.67 8.63
N GLU A 572 6.17 -14.81 8.41
CA GLU A 572 6.80 -16.10 8.08
C GLU A 572 6.80 -16.42 6.57
N GLY A 573 6.00 -15.72 5.76
CA GLY A 573 5.99 -15.88 4.30
C GLY A 573 7.34 -15.52 3.65
N GLU A 574 7.67 -16.14 2.51
CA GLU A 574 9.00 -16.05 1.89
C GLU A 574 9.48 -14.61 1.66
N GLN A 575 8.61 -13.72 1.16
CA GLN A 575 8.93 -12.29 1.01
C GLN A 575 8.95 -11.54 2.35
N SER A 576 8.06 -11.89 3.28
CA SER A 576 8.00 -11.27 4.60
C SER A 576 9.23 -11.56 5.45
N SER A 577 9.91 -12.69 5.20
CA SER A 577 11.20 -13.03 5.83
C SER A 577 12.29 -11.98 5.58
N LEU A 578 12.19 -11.20 4.51
CA LEU A 578 13.17 -10.19 4.12
C LEU A 578 13.20 -8.98 5.08
N PHE A 579 12.18 -8.81 5.93
CA PHE A 579 12.23 -7.90 7.06
C PHE A 579 13.35 -8.25 8.05
N TYR A 580 13.60 -9.55 8.30
CA TYR A 580 14.69 -9.96 9.19
C TYR A 580 16.07 -9.65 8.58
N GLU A 581 16.19 -9.66 7.25
CA GLU A 581 17.41 -9.26 6.55
C GLU A 581 17.64 -7.74 6.65
N TYR A 582 16.59 -6.92 6.55
CA TYR A 582 16.66 -5.49 6.86
C TYR A 582 17.14 -5.24 8.29
N PHE A 583 16.50 -5.87 9.28
CA PHE A 583 16.90 -5.76 10.69
C PHE A 583 18.34 -6.24 10.92
N ARG A 584 18.74 -7.38 10.34
CA ARG A 584 20.10 -7.93 10.39
C ARG A 584 21.12 -6.89 9.91
N ILE A 585 20.85 -6.22 8.79
CA ILE A 585 21.77 -5.24 8.21
C ILE A 585 21.80 -3.94 9.01
N VAL A 586 20.64 -3.39 9.43
CA VAL A 586 20.58 -2.19 10.29
C VAL A 586 21.33 -2.42 11.60
N ARG A 587 21.08 -3.56 12.27
CA ARG A 587 21.80 -3.92 13.48
C ARG A 587 23.30 -4.02 13.24
N LEU A 588 23.73 -4.78 12.22
CA LEU A 588 25.16 -4.94 11.93
C LEU A 588 25.82 -3.59 11.61
N ALA A 589 25.15 -2.68 10.91
CA ALA A 589 25.70 -1.36 10.61
C ALA A 589 25.82 -0.48 11.87
N MET A 590 24.83 -0.50 12.77
CA MET A 590 24.93 0.15 14.08
C MET A 590 26.05 -0.45 14.92
N ASP A 591 26.12 -1.78 15.01
CA ASP A 591 27.16 -2.52 15.75
C ASP A 591 28.57 -2.28 15.16
N LEU A 592 28.70 -1.89 13.89
CA LEU A 592 29.97 -1.63 13.18
C LEU A 592 30.40 -0.16 13.06
N GLN A 593 29.49 0.80 13.31
CA GLN A 593 29.79 2.24 13.27
C GLN A 593 29.89 2.89 14.66
N ARG A 594 29.69 2.10 15.73
CA ARG A 594 29.64 2.56 17.13
C ARG A 594 30.63 1.84 18.04
N ASN A 595 31.43 0.94 17.48
CA ASN A 595 32.60 0.29 18.09
C ASN A 595 33.83 0.61 17.22
#